data_AF-A0A382G6X6-F1
#
_entry.id   AF-A0A382G6X6-F1
#
_cell.length_a   1.000
_cell.length_b   1.000
_cell.length_c   1.000
_cell.angle_alpha   90.00
_cell.angle_beta   90.00
_cell.angle_gamma   90.00
#
_symmetry.space_group_name_H-M   'P 1'
#
loop_
_entity.id
_entity.type
_entity.pdbx_description
1 polymer ?
#
loop_
_entity_poly.entity_id
_entity_poly.type
_entity_poly.pdbx_seq_one_letter_code
_entity_poly.pdbx_strand_id
1 'polypeptide(L)' 'MLSERDNEFLTRVGPGTPMGELLRRFWIPGLMEEEIPTPDCPPVR' A
#
# COMPACT_ATOMS: atom_id res chain seq x y z
N MET A 1 -18.57 -13.70 -3.88
CA MET A 1 -17.73 -12.66 -4.51
C MET A 1 -18.50 -11.35 -4.49
N LEU A 2 -17.84 -10.20 -4.31
CA LEU A 2 -18.49 -8.88 -4.34
C LEU A 2 -18.93 -8.51 -5.78
N SER A 3 -19.79 -7.50 -5.90
CA SER A 3 -20.14 -6.95 -7.20
C SER A 3 -18.92 -6.31 -7.90
N GLU A 4 -18.95 -6.23 -9.22
CA GLU A 4 -17.90 -5.57 -10.00
C GLU A 4 -17.67 -4.12 -9.53
N ARG A 5 -18.76 -3.36 -9.36
CA ARG A 5 -18.74 -1.99 -8.86
C ARG A 5 -18.06 -1.87 -7.49
N ASP A 6 -18.39 -2.77 -6.57
CA ASP A 6 -17.82 -2.71 -5.22
C ASP A 6 -16.32 -3.11 -5.25
N ASN A 7 -15.93 -4.05 -6.11
CA ASN A 7 -14.53 -4.37 -6.33
C ASN A 7 -13.77 -3.16 -6.90
N GLU A 8 -14.31 -2.46 -7.89
CA GLU A 8 -13.68 -1.25 -8.44
C GLU A 8 -13.51 -0.17 -7.36
N PHE A 9 -14.53 0.05 -6.53
CA PHE A 9 -14.45 1.02 -5.45
C PHE A 9 -13.39 0.66 -4.39
N LEU A 10 -13.33 -0.62 -4.00
CA LEU A 10 -12.47 -1.09 -2.90
C LEU A 10 -11.02 -1.41 -3.30
N THR A 11 -10.72 -1.58 -4.59
CA THR A 11 -9.38 -2.03 -5.03
C THR A 11 -8.58 -0.98 -5.79
N ARG A 12 -9.21 0.07 -6.31
CA ARG A 12 -8.50 1.14 -7.01
C ARG A 12 -7.71 2.00 -6.03
N VAL A 13 -6.39 1.96 -6.13
CA VAL A 13 -5.45 2.78 -5.36
C VAL A 13 -4.79 3.84 -6.25
N GLY A 14 -4.36 4.95 -5.66
CA GLY A 14 -3.72 6.05 -6.38
C GLY A 14 -4.18 7.42 -5.86
N PRO A 15 -3.66 8.52 -6.40
CA PRO A 15 -4.16 9.86 -6.08
C PRO A 15 -5.65 10.00 -6.43
N GLY A 16 -6.46 10.52 -5.51
CA GLY A 16 -7.88 10.80 -5.76
C GLY A 16 -8.82 9.59 -5.72
N THR A 17 -8.32 8.36 -5.48
CA THR A 17 -9.20 7.21 -5.24
C THR A 17 -9.58 7.11 -3.76
N PRO A 18 -10.81 6.67 -3.42
CA PRO A 18 -11.24 6.53 -2.03
C PRO A 18 -10.28 5.66 -1.20
N MET A 19 -9.82 4.55 -1.77
CA MET A 19 -8.90 3.65 -1.08
C MET A 19 -7.47 4.19 -1.04
N GLY A 20 -7.04 4.97 -2.03
CA GLY A 20 -5.78 5.69 -1.94
C GLY A 20 -5.78 6.70 -0.78
N GLU A 21 -6.83 7.51 -0.66
CA GLU A 21 -7.00 8.46 0.45
C GLU A 21 -7.13 7.79 1.81
N LEU A 22 -7.71 6.59 1.85
CA LEU A 22 -7.79 5.79 3.07
C LEU A 22 -6.40 5.27 3.48
N LEU A 23 -5.67 4.62 2.57
CA LEU A 23 -4.39 3.98 2.88
C LEU A 23 -3.33 4.97 3.35
N ARG A 24 -3.32 6.21 2.84
CA ARG A 24 -2.39 7.27 3.27
C ARG A 24 -2.56 7.72 4.73
N ARG A 25 -3.66 7.35 5.38
CA ARG A 25 -3.92 7.65 6.80
C ARG A 25 -3.24 6.66 7.73
N PHE A 26 -2.71 5.56 7.20
CA PHE A 26 -2.12 4.47 7.97
C PHE A 26 -0.68 4.23 7.54
N TRP A 27 0.13 3.80 8.49
CA TRP A 27 1.46 3.27 8.20
C TRP A 27 1.32 1.80 7.79
N ILE A 28 1.90 1.45 6.64
CA ILE A 28 1.82 0.10 6.08
C ILE A 28 3.26 -0.41 5.88
N PRO A 29 3.62 -1.57 6.45
CA PRO A 29 4.92 -2.19 6.20
C PRO A 29 5.11 -2.44 4.70
N GLY A 30 6.21 -1.96 4.13
CA GLY A 30 6.55 -2.15 2.71
C GLY A 30 7.60 -3.22 2.45
N LEU A 31 8.29 -3.68 3.49
CA LEU A 31 9.40 -4.64 3.45
C LEU A 31 9.33 -5.56 4.66
N MET A 32 9.85 -6.77 4.51
CA MET A 32 10.19 -7.68 5.59
C MET A 32 11.51 -7.28 6.24
N GLU A 33 11.78 -7.78 7.44
CA GLU A 33 13.03 -7.50 8.16
C GLU A 33 14.24 -8.02 7.38
N GLU A 34 14.13 -9.21 6.79
CA GLU A 34 15.20 -9.88 6.06
C GLU A 34 15.54 -9.19 4.72
N GLU A 35 14.68 -8.29 4.25
CA GLU A 35 14.93 -7.48 3.05
C GLU A 35 15.80 -6.24 3.34
N ILE A 36 16.08 -5.93 4.62
CA ILE A 36 16.96 -4.83 5.05
C ILE A 36 18.36 -5.37 5.35
N PRO A 37 19.38 -5.11 4.50
CA PRO A 37 20.69 -5.76 4.64
C PRO A 37 21.47 -5.34 5.89
N THR A 38 21.45 -4.05 6.23
CA THR A 38 22.18 -3.47 7.38
C THR A 38 21.46 -2.23 7.91
N PRO A 39 21.69 -1.84 9.17
CA PRO A 39 21.25 -0.53 9.67
C PRO A 39 21.74 0.62 8.78
N ASP A 40 20.88 1.62 8.60
CA ASP A 40 21.14 2.84 7.82
C ASP A 40 21.58 2.61 6.35
N CYS A 41 21.26 1.45 5.77
CA CYS A 41 21.53 1.20 4.36
C CYS A 41 20.69 2.14 3.45
N PRO A 42 21.10 2.35 2.19
CA PRO A 42 20.24 3.02 1.21
C PRO A 42 18.87 2.33 1.09
N PRO A 43 17.80 3.06 0.72
CA PRO A 43 16.48 2.46 0.53
C PRO A 43 16.50 1.27 -0.44
N VAL A 44 15.84 0.20 -0.04
CA VAL A 44 15.58 -0.97 -0.91
C VAL A 44 14.67 -0.53 -2.06
N ARG A 45 14.95 -1.00 -3.28
CA ARG A 45 14.19 -0.67 -4.50
C ARG A 45 13.24 -1.78 -4.90
#